data_AF-A0A1Y1UMD1-F1
#
_entry.id   AF-A0A1Y1UMD1-F1
#
_cell.length_a   1.000
_cell.length_b   1.000
_cell.length_c   1.000
_cell.angle_alpha   90.00
_cell.angle_beta   90.00
_cell.angle_gamma   90.00
#
_symmetry.space_group_name_H-M   'P 1'
#
loop_
_entity.id
_entity.type
_entity.pdbx_description
1 polymer ?
#
loop_
_entity_poly.entity_id
_entity_poly.type
_entity_poly.pdbx_seq_one_letter_code
_entity_poly.pdbx_strand_id
1 'polypeptide(L)'
;AEEALASDEVPVGCVFVKDGQAIARARNRTNEWRNATLHAELEAIDHLIPHHPPPLSTITLYVTVEPCVMCASALRQIGIGRVVYGCGNDRFGGCGSVIDVNSSDSLNTHPAFVAEGGYYREEAIMLLRRFYMSENQNAPNPKKKATRVLKTDIPPPPSSTTPRPSRTASARSSPNGAKEAAALSAS
;
A
#
# COMPACT_ATOMS: atom_id res chain seq x y z
N ALA A 1 -4.49 -11.20 9.34
CA ALA A 1 -3.06 -11.34 8.96
C ALA A 1 -2.57 -12.76 9.24
N GLU A 2 -2.72 -13.27 10.46
CA GLU A 2 -2.39 -14.67 10.78
C GLU A 2 -3.17 -15.68 9.95
N GLU A 3 -4.46 -15.41 9.69
CA GLU A 3 -5.26 -16.21 8.76
C GLU A 3 -4.55 -16.32 7.41
N ALA A 4 -4.11 -15.21 6.80
CA ALA A 4 -3.41 -15.22 5.51
C ALA A 4 -2.13 -16.06 5.59
N LEU A 5 -1.35 -15.91 6.66
CA LEU A 5 -0.16 -16.73 6.89
C LEU A 5 -0.50 -18.24 6.89
N ALA A 6 -1.57 -18.62 7.58
CA ALA A 6 -2.03 -20.00 7.68
C ALA A 6 -2.56 -20.57 6.35
N SER A 7 -2.82 -19.70 5.36
CA SER A 7 -3.25 -20.08 4.00
C SER A 7 -2.15 -19.84 2.95
N ASP A 8 -0.88 -19.77 3.36
CA ASP A 8 0.26 -19.55 2.46
C ASP A 8 0.15 -18.26 1.62
N GLU A 9 -0.49 -17.23 2.19
CA GLU A 9 -0.59 -15.88 1.64
C GLU A 9 0.34 -14.92 2.36
N VAL A 10 0.73 -13.84 1.68
CA VAL A 10 1.47 -12.74 2.32
C VAL A 10 0.64 -12.25 3.52
N PRO A 11 1.20 -12.18 4.74
CA PRO A 11 0.42 -12.02 5.97
C PRO A 11 0.00 -10.56 6.22
N VAL A 12 -0.73 -9.99 5.26
CA VAL A 12 -1.39 -8.69 5.36
C VAL A 12 -2.85 -8.95 5.73
N GLY A 13 -3.33 -8.25 6.75
CA GLY A 13 -4.75 -8.19 7.09
C GLY A 13 -5.16 -6.79 7.47
N CYS A 14 -6.44 -6.49 7.27
CA CYS A 14 -6.97 -5.17 7.55
C CYS A 14 -8.38 -5.20 8.13
N VAL A 15 -8.75 -4.11 8.78
CA VAL A 15 -10.08 -3.86 9.35
C VAL A 15 -10.47 -2.41 9.11
N PHE A 16 -11.65 -2.18 8.55
CA PHE A 16 -12.28 -0.86 8.48
C PHE A 16 -13.14 -0.64 9.72
N VAL A 17 -12.99 0.51 10.37
CA VAL A 17 -13.65 0.86 11.62
C VAL A 17 -14.40 2.18 11.49
N LYS A 18 -15.66 2.20 11.94
CA LYS A 18 -16.49 3.39 12.05
C LYS A 18 -17.13 3.41 13.44
N ASP A 19 -17.05 4.53 14.14
CA ASP A 19 -17.65 4.72 15.47
C ASP A 19 -17.24 3.61 16.47
N GLY A 20 -15.97 3.18 16.41
CA GLY A 20 -15.42 2.12 17.26
C GLY A 20 -15.83 0.69 16.86
N GLN A 21 -16.63 0.52 15.80
CA GLN A 21 -17.10 -0.78 15.33
C GLN A 21 -16.37 -1.21 14.05
N ALA A 22 -15.95 -2.47 14.00
CA ALA A 22 -15.40 -3.07 12.79
C ALA A 22 -16.53 -3.35 11.80
N ILE A 23 -16.50 -2.68 10.64
CA ILE A 23 -17.54 -2.76 9.61
C ILE A 23 -17.12 -3.60 8.40
N ALA A 24 -15.82 -3.80 8.19
CA ALA A 24 -15.29 -4.76 7.22
C ALA A 24 -13.93 -5.30 7.69
N ARG A 25 -13.62 -6.55 7.31
CA ARG A 25 -12.36 -7.23 7.60
C ARG A 25 -11.94 -8.04 6.39
N ALA A 26 -10.65 -8.08 6.10
CA ALA A 26 -10.11 -8.88 5.01
C ALA A 26 -8.63 -9.22 5.21
N ARG A 27 -8.11 -10.05 4.31
CA ARG A 27 -6.72 -10.50 4.30
C ARG A 27 -6.21 -10.61 2.86
N ASN A 28 -4.91 -10.72 2.67
CA ASN A 28 -4.39 -11.00 1.34
C ASN A 28 -4.88 -12.37 0.85
N ARG A 29 -5.39 -12.49 -0.39
CA ARG A 29 -5.84 -13.75 -1.00
C ARG A 29 -5.41 -13.89 -2.47
N THR A 30 -4.24 -13.36 -2.79
CA THR A 30 -3.72 -13.28 -4.17
C THR A 30 -3.48 -14.64 -4.83
N ASN A 31 -2.91 -15.60 -4.09
CA ASN A 31 -2.65 -16.97 -4.54
C ASN A 31 -3.94 -17.78 -4.61
N GLU A 32 -4.77 -17.71 -3.56
CA GLU A 32 -6.03 -18.44 -3.41
C GLU A 32 -6.95 -18.22 -4.63
N TRP A 33 -7.03 -16.97 -5.08
CA TRP A 33 -7.90 -16.56 -6.19
C TRP A 33 -7.17 -16.34 -7.52
N ARG A 34 -5.84 -16.54 -7.55
CA ARG A 34 -4.99 -16.25 -8.71
C ARG A 34 -5.21 -14.83 -9.25
N ASN A 35 -5.45 -13.89 -8.35
CA ASN A 35 -5.70 -12.50 -8.67
C ASN A 35 -4.69 -11.63 -7.94
N ALA A 36 -3.78 -11.03 -8.70
CA ALA A 36 -2.71 -10.19 -8.16
C ALA A 36 -3.23 -8.94 -7.43
N THR A 37 -4.49 -8.54 -7.63
CA THR A 37 -5.06 -7.34 -6.99
C THR A 37 -5.80 -7.63 -5.68
N LEU A 38 -6.02 -8.90 -5.28
CA LEU A 38 -6.73 -9.23 -4.02
C LEU A 38 -5.85 -9.08 -2.79
N HIS A 39 -5.38 -7.85 -2.61
CA HIS A 39 -4.82 -7.35 -1.37
C HIS A 39 -5.92 -7.17 -0.32
N ALA A 40 -5.54 -7.23 0.95
CA ALA A 40 -6.48 -7.13 2.07
C ALA A 40 -7.36 -5.87 1.95
N GLU A 41 -6.76 -4.72 1.61
CA GLU A 41 -7.48 -3.45 1.49
C GLU A 41 -8.53 -3.48 0.38
N LEU A 42 -8.20 -4.02 -0.80
CA LEU A 42 -9.13 -4.07 -1.92
C LEU A 42 -10.25 -5.10 -1.70
N GLU A 43 -9.95 -6.26 -1.10
CA GLU A 43 -10.98 -7.23 -0.72
C GLU A 43 -11.95 -6.63 0.32
N ALA A 44 -11.44 -5.94 1.35
CA ALA A 44 -12.31 -5.30 2.33
C ALA A 44 -13.15 -4.17 1.73
N ILE A 45 -12.61 -3.38 0.79
CA ILE A 45 -13.36 -2.34 0.07
C ILE A 45 -14.54 -2.97 -0.69
N ASP A 46 -14.31 -4.09 -1.39
CA ASP A 46 -15.37 -4.77 -2.15
C ASP A 46 -16.54 -5.19 -1.25
N HIS A 47 -16.25 -5.72 -0.05
CA HIS A 47 -17.29 -6.05 0.94
C HIS A 47 -17.95 -4.82 1.58
N LEU A 48 -17.21 -3.71 1.69
CA LEU A 48 -17.64 -2.52 2.42
C LEU A 48 -18.59 -1.63 1.60
N ILE A 49 -18.25 -1.39 0.33
CA ILE A 49 -18.89 -0.39 -0.53
C ILE A 49 -20.41 -0.62 -0.73
N PRO A 50 -20.93 -1.86 -0.86
CA PRO A 50 -22.36 -2.10 -0.97
C PRO A 50 -23.18 -1.57 0.22
N HIS A 51 -22.58 -1.48 1.40
CA HIS A 51 -23.24 -1.05 2.64
C HIS A 51 -22.82 0.36 3.08
N HIS A 52 -21.66 0.83 2.64
CA HIS A 52 -21.08 2.12 2.98
C HIS A 52 -20.54 2.80 1.72
N PRO A 53 -21.38 3.52 0.97
CA PRO A 53 -20.94 4.18 -0.26
C PRO A 53 -19.97 5.34 0.05
N PRO A 54 -18.98 5.62 -0.82
CA PRO A 54 -18.07 6.75 -0.68
C PRO A 54 -18.79 8.11 -0.63
N PRO A 55 -18.17 9.14 -0.02
CA PRO A 55 -16.83 9.15 0.57
C PRO A 55 -16.77 8.53 1.97
N LEU A 56 -15.66 7.85 2.27
CA LEU A 56 -15.44 7.13 3.53
C LEU A 56 -14.66 7.96 4.58
N SER A 57 -14.89 9.27 4.62
CA SER A 57 -14.07 10.23 5.37
C SER A 57 -14.13 10.06 6.90
N THR A 58 -15.16 9.38 7.42
CA THR A 58 -15.33 9.09 8.85
C THR A 58 -14.76 7.73 9.26
N ILE A 59 -14.22 6.96 8.31
CA ILE A 59 -13.75 5.60 8.53
C ILE A 59 -12.23 5.59 8.71
N THR A 60 -11.77 4.78 9.66
CA THR A 60 -10.35 4.48 9.85
C THR A 60 -10.06 3.06 9.38
N LEU A 61 -9.05 2.91 8.51
CA LEU A 61 -8.48 1.61 8.16
C LEU A 61 -7.34 1.28 9.12
N TYR A 62 -7.34 0.07 9.67
CA TYR A 62 -6.19 -0.53 10.34
C TYR A 62 -5.64 -1.65 9.46
N VAL A 63 -4.34 -1.62 9.15
CA VAL A 63 -3.69 -2.63 8.30
C VAL A 63 -2.31 -3.01 8.82
N THR A 64 -1.92 -4.28 8.74
CA THR A 64 -0.65 -4.71 9.37
C THR A 64 0.60 -4.15 8.69
N VAL A 65 0.54 -3.87 7.39
CA VAL A 65 1.64 -3.35 6.58
C VAL A 65 1.17 -2.10 5.85
N GLU A 66 2.05 -1.11 5.69
CA GLU A 66 1.77 0.10 4.91
C GLU A 66 1.16 -0.24 3.54
N PRO A 67 0.03 0.39 3.17
CA PRO A 67 -0.61 0.17 1.89
C PRO A 67 0.37 0.35 0.73
N CYS A 68 0.32 -0.55 -0.24
CA CYS A 68 1.11 -0.36 -1.45
C CYS A 68 0.55 0.80 -2.30
N VAL A 69 1.30 1.26 -3.30
CA VAL A 69 0.88 2.32 -4.25
C VAL A 69 -0.54 2.08 -4.81
N MET A 70 -0.86 0.84 -5.18
CA MET A 70 -2.20 0.47 -5.68
C MET A 70 -3.29 0.68 -4.62
N CYS A 71 -3.08 0.16 -3.42
CA CYS A 71 -4.06 0.25 -2.33
C CYS A 71 -4.22 1.68 -1.83
N ALA A 72 -3.12 2.42 -1.68
CA ALA A 72 -3.13 3.84 -1.31
C ALA A 72 -3.91 4.69 -2.34
N SER A 73 -3.74 4.43 -3.64
CA SER A 73 -4.50 5.12 -4.68
C SER A 73 -6.01 4.81 -4.59
N ALA A 74 -6.39 3.54 -4.41
CA ALA A 74 -7.78 3.15 -4.26
C ALA A 74 -8.42 3.80 -3.01
N LEU A 75 -7.69 3.83 -1.89
CA LEU A 75 -8.12 4.46 -0.65
C LEU A 75 -8.36 5.97 -0.80
N ARG A 76 -7.54 6.68 -1.60
CA ARG A 76 -7.83 8.08 -1.96
C ARG A 76 -9.10 8.21 -2.79
N GLN A 77 -9.28 7.34 -3.79
CA GLN A 77 -10.43 7.41 -4.69
C GLN A 77 -11.76 7.23 -3.95
N ILE A 78 -11.81 6.37 -2.93
CA ILE A 78 -13.01 6.20 -2.08
C ILE A 78 -13.10 7.23 -0.94
N GLY A 79 -12.13 8.14 -0.82
CA GLY A 79 -12.11 9.21 0.17
C GLY A 79 -12.02 8.72 1.61
N ILE A 80 -11.12 7.77 1.91
CA ILE A 80 -10.89 7.32 3.30
C ILE A 80 -10.43 8.48 4.19
N GLY A 81 -10.84 8.49 5.46
CA GLY A 81 -10.42 9.52 6.41
C GLY A 81 -9.00 9.30 6.93
N ARG A 82 -8.72 8.09 7.42
CA ARG A 82 -7.46 7.76 8.10
C ARG A 82 -7.03 6.32 7.87
N VAL A 83 -5.73 6.11 7.78
CA VAL A 83 -5.07 4.81 7.71
C VAL A 83 -4.04 4.70 8.82
N VAL A 84 -4.15 3.65 9.61
CA VAL A 84 -3.21 3.27 10.65
C VAL A 84 -2.57 1.96 10.25
N TYR A 85 -1.23 1.89 10.28
CA TYR A 85 -0.52 0.69 9.89
C TYR A 85 0.60 0.28 10.83
N GLY A 86 0.97 -0.99 10.76
CA GLY A 86 2.02 -1.55 11.59
C GLY A 86 3.42 -1.23 11.11
N CYS A 87 3.95 -2.02 10.19
CA CYS A 87 5.28 -1.78 9.63
C CYS A 87 5.21 -1.09 8.25
N GLY A 88 6.29 -0.41 7.88
CA GLY A 88 6.46 0.16 6.55
C GLY A 88 6.53 -0.91 5.46
N ASN A 89 6.36 -0.47 4.21
CA ASN A 89 6.48 -1.29 3.01
C ASN A 89 7.63 -0.79 2.14
N ASP A 90 8.83 -1.27 2.45
CA ASP A 90 10.10 -0.80 1.85
C ASP A 90 10.18 -0.95 0.32
N ARG A 91 9.35 -1.81 -0.28
CA ARG A 91 9.39 -2.11 -1.72
C ARG A 91 8.28 -1.43 -2.50
N PHE A 92 7.10 -1.27 -1.92
CA PHE A 92 5.90 -0.86 -2.65
C PHE A 92 5.06 0.19 -1.92
N GLY A 93 5.53 0.72 -0.78
CA GLY A 93 4.76 1.62 0.09
C GLY A 93 4.29 2.89 -0.60
N GLY A 94 2.98 3.11 -0.52
CA GLY A 94 2.27 4.27 -1.07
C GLY A 94 1.93 5.34 -0.04
N CYS A 95 2.44 5.24 1.18
CA CYS A 95 2.19 6.20 2.26
C CYS A 95 3.51 6.73 2.87
N GLY A 96 4.58 6.76 2.07
CA GLY A 96 5.84 7.43 2.39
C GLY A 96 7.10 6.57 2.27
N SER A 97 7.01 5.23 2.36
CA SER A 97 8.22 4.41 2.22
C SER A 97 8.83 4.50 0.82
N VAL A 98 8.00 4.46 -0.23
CA VAL A 98 8.46 4.59 -1.61
C VAL A 98 7.91 5.87 -2.25
N ILE A 99 6.58 6.05 -2.24
CA ILE A 99 5.89 7.22 -2.78
C ILE A 99 4.81 7.68 -1.80
N ASP A 100 4.61 8.99 -1.69
CA ASP A 100 3.58 9.62 -0.84
C ASP A 100 2.24 9.74 -1.57
N VAL A 101 1.64 8.61 -2.00
CA VAL A 101 0.37 8.63 -2.75
C VAL A 101 -0.74 9.25 -1.91
N ASN A 102 -0.78 8.96 -0.60
CA ASN A 102 -1.80 9.44 0.33
C ASN A 102 -1.88 10.97 0.44
N SER A 103 -0.76 11.68 0.26
CA SER A 103 -0.64 13.13 0.43
C SER A 103 -0.17 13.88 -0.82
N SER A 104 0.03 13.20 -1.96
CA SER A 104 0.50 13.86 -3.18
C SER A 104 -0.49 14.91 -3.68
N ASP A 105 -0.01 16.14 -3.88
CA ASP A 105 -0.77 17.26 -4.45
C ASP A 105 -1.15 17.01 -5.93
N SER A 106 -0.42 16.12 -6.63
CA SER A 106 -0.68 15.81 -8.04
C SER A 106 -2.00 15.08 -8.28
N LEU A 107 -2.65 14.58 -7.23
CA LEU A 107 -3.93 13.85 -7.30
C LEU A 107 -5.05 14.69 -6.67
N ASN A 108 -5.16 15.95 -7.08
CA ASN A 108 -6.10 16.92 -6.51
C ASN A 108 -7.60 16.58 -6.68
N THR A 109 -7.96 15.63 -7.56
CA THR A 109 -9.33 15.15 -7.73
C THR A 109 -9.84 14.32 -6.55
N HIS A 110 -8.93 13.71 -5.78
CA HIS A 110 -9.27 12.87 -4.64
C HIS A 110 -8.62 13.43 -3.37
N PRO A 111 -9.37 13.61 -2.26
CA PRO A 111 -8.80 14.13 -1.02
C PRO A 111 -7.60 13.32 -0.53
N ALA A 112 -6.64 14.01 0.10
CA ALA A 112 -5.58 13.35 0.84
C ALA A 112 -6.15 12.68 2.10
N PHE A 113 -5.43 11.68 2.62
CA PHE A 113 -5.77 11.03 3.88
C PHE A 113 -4.57 10.95 4.83
N VAL A 114 -4.87 10.88 6.13
CA VAL A 114 -3.85 10.73 7.18
C VAL A 114 -3.36 9.29 7.22
N ALA A 115 -2.04 9.08 7.13
CA ALA A 115 -1.40 7.78 7.22
C ALA A 115 -0.40 7.75 8.38
N GLU A 116 -0.58 6.84 9.33
CA GLU A 116 0.26 6.75 10.54
C GLU A 116 0.75 5.32 10.77
N GLY A 117 2.08 5.15 10.74
CA GLY A 117 2.73 3.85 10.93
C GLY A 117 3.26 3.64 12.35
N GLY A 118 3.60 2.39 12.66
CA GLY A 118 4.34 2.01 13.87
C GLY A 118 3.57 1.14 14.87
N TYR A 119 2.26 0.94 14.67
CA TYR A 119 1.40 0.24 15.61
C TYR A 119 1.53 -1.28 15.49
N TYR A 120 2.02 -1.97 16.53
CA TYR A 120 2.36 -3.41 16.43
C TYR A 120 3.34 -3.70 15.28
N ARG A 121 4.30 -2.78 15.07
CA ARG A 121 5.30 -2.87 14.00
C ARG A 121 6.10 -4.17 14.07
N GLU A 122 6.51 -4.56 15.27
CA GLU A 122 7.39 -5.72 15.46
C GLU A 122 6.66 -7.02 15.09
N GLU A 123 5.42 -7.14 15.53
CA GLU A 123 4.53 -8.27 15.24
C GLU A 123 4.26 -8.39 13.74
N ALA A 124 3.99 -7.26 13.06
CA ALA A 124 3.81 -7.23 11.61
C ALA A 124 5.07 -7.67 10.85
N ILE A 125 6.25 -7.18 11.25
CA ILE A 125 7.54 -7.59 10.69
C ILE A 125 7.78 -9.09 10.93
N MET A 126 7.49 -9.59 12.13
CA MET A 126 7.68 -11.00 12.45
C MET A 126 6.77 -11.92 11.65
N LEU A 127 5.54 -11.50 11.35
CA LEU A 127 4.66 -12.23 10.42
C LEU A 127 5.26 -12.29 9.01
N LEU A 128 5.70 -11.15 8.46
CA LEU A 128 6.33 -11.11 7.12
C LEU A 128 7.60 -11.97 7.06
N ARG A 129 8.45 -11.92 8.09
CA ARG A 129 9.67 -12.74 8.16
C ARG A 129 9.33 -14.23 8.18
N ARG A 130 8.33 -14.64 8.98
CA ARG A 130 7.83 -16.03 9.00
C ARG A 130 7.37 -16.48 7.62
N PHE A 131 6.61 -15.65 6.90
CA PHE A 131 6.16 -15.96 5.54
C PHE A 131 7.33 -16.10 4.55
N TYR A 132 8.30 -15.19 4.53
CA TYR A 132 9.40 -15.30 3.55
C TYR A 132 10.41 -16.41 3.86
N MET A 133 10.35 -16.97 5.07
CA MET A 133 11.11 -18.17 5.44
C MET A 133 10.44 -19.46 4.98
N SER A 134 9.12 -19.51 4.88
CA SER A 134 8.45 -20.69 4.34
C SER A 134 8.81 -20.90 2.86
N GLU A 135 8.78 -22.17 2.44
CA GLU A 135 9.00 -22.54 1.05
C GLU A 135 7.73 -22.24 0.27
N ASN A 136 7.85 -21.50 -0.83
CA ASN A 136 6.73 -21.29 -1.73
C ASN A 136 6.56 -22.56 -2.56
N GLN A 137 5.62 -23.43 -2.18
CA GLN A 137 5.33 -24.67 -2.91
C GLN A 137 4.75 -24.40 -4.31
N ASN A 138 4.21 -23.21 -4.55
CA ASN A 138 3.69 -22.78 -5.86
C ASN A 138 4.78 -22.26 -6.80
N ALA A 139 6.05 -22.23 -6.38
CA ALA A 139 7.15 -21.81 -7.25
C ALA A 139 7.47 -22.90 -8.30
N PRO A 140 7.64 -22.56 -9.60
CA PRO A 140 7.94 -23.53 -10.67
C PRO A 140 9.20 -24.37 -10.41
N ASN A 141 10.14 -23.82 -9.65
CA ASN A 141 11.34 -24.51 -9.19
C ASN A 141 11.57 -24.18 -7.70
N PRO A 142 11.11 -25.04 -6.77
CA PRO A 142 11.27 -24.79 -5.34
C PRO A 142 12.76 -24.82 -4.98
N LYS A 143 13.32 -23.67 -4.60
CA LYS A 143 14.68 -23.63 -4.03
C LYS A 143 14.58 -23.95 -2.54
N LYS A 144 15.24 -25.03 -2.10
CA LYS A 144 15.32 -25.38 -0.67
C LYS A 144 15.90 -24.22 0.13
N LYS A 145 15.17 -23.73 1.13
CA LYS A 145 15.61 -22.60 2.00
C LYS A 145 16.20 -23.07 3.34
N ALA A 146 16.67 -24.32 3.40
CA ALA A 146 17.04 -25.03 4.63
C ALA A 146 18.09 -24.34 5.54
N THR A 147 18.84 -23.35 5.06
CA THR A 147 19.89 -22.67 5.83
C THR A 147 19.49 -21.28 6.37
N ARG A 148 18.24 -20.82 6.17
CA ARG A 148 17.82 -19.50 6.65
C ARG A 148 17.43 -19.53 8.12
N VAL A 149 18.11 -18.72 8.94
CA VAL A 149 17.76 -18.49 10.34
C VAL A 149 16.81 -17.29 10.44
N LEU A 150 15.73 -17.43 11.22
CA LEU A 150 14.81 -16.33 11.51
C LEU A 150 15.55 -15.31 12.36
N LYS A 151 15.81 -14.13 11.79
CA LYS A 151 16.28 -12.99 12.58
C LYS A 151 15.10 -12.50 13.41
N THR A 152 15.21 -12.53 14.73
CA THR A 152 14.20 -12.02 15.67
C THR A 152 14.44 -10.57 16.03
N ASP A 153 15.68 -10.09 15.93
CA ASP A 153 16.01 -8.71 16.25
C ASP A 153 15.42 -7.76 15.20
N ILE A 154 14.67 -6.77 15.66
CA ILE A 154 14.07 -5.74 14.83
C ILE A 154 14.69 -4.41 15.23
N PRO A 155 15.45 -3.74 14.33
CA PRO A 155 16.03 -2.45 14.67
C PRO A 155 14.94 -1.41 14.93
N PRO A 156 15.23 -0.41 15.78
CA PRO A 156 14.30 0.69 16.04
C PRO A 156 13.96 1.41 14.73
N PRO A 157 12.79 2.08 14.65
CA PRO A 157 12.47 2.89 13.50
C PRO A 157 13.53 3.99 13.29
N PRO A 158 13.81 4.39 12.05
CA PRO A 158 14.73 5.49 11.78
C PRO A 158 14.22 6.77 12.49
N SER A 159 15.10 7.48 13.19
CA SER A 159 14.76 8.71 13.88
C SER A 159 14.37 9.81 12.87
N SER A 160 13.29 10.53 13.16
CA SER A 160 12.69 11.59 12.33
C SER A 160 13.56 12.84 12.08
N THR A 161 14.84 12.80 12.43
CA THR A 161 15.79 13.93 12.39
C THR A 161 16.63 14.03 11.12
N THR A 162 16.44 13.18 10.12
CA THR A 162 17.05 13.40 8.79
C THR A 162 16.03 14.04 7.86
N PRO A 163 16.21 15.32 7.46
CA PRO A 163 15.36 15.93 6.45
C PRO A 163 15.49 15.11 5.18
N ARG A 164 14.36 14.59 4.68
CA ARG A 164 14.31 14.01 3.34
C ARG A 164 14.68 15.15 2.37
N PRO A 165 15.65 14.98 1.45
CA PRO A 165 15.99 16.04 0.52
C PRO A 165 14.73 16.44 -0.25
N SER A 166 14.33 17.70 -0.10
CA SER A 166 13.21 18.27 -0.84
C SER A 166 13.50 18.10 -2.32
N ARG A 167 12.73 17.26 -3.02
CA ARG A 167 12.76 17.24 -4.48
C ARG A 167 12.10 18.54 -4.92
N THR A 168 12.91 19.59 -5.08
CA THR A 168 12.49 20.82 -5.73
C THR A 168 11.90 20.45 -7.07
N ALA A 169 10.66 20.89 -7.31
CA ALA A 169 10.02 20.76 -8.60
C ALA A 169 10.93 21.45 -9.62
N SER A 170 11.56 20.66 -10.50
CA SER A 170 12.21 21.21 -11.67
C SER A 170 11.11 21.74 -12.57
N ALA A 171 10.88 23.05 -12.48
CA ALA A 171 10.08 23.80 -13.42
C ALA A 171 10.66 23.57 -14.82
N ARG A 172 10.00 22.74 -15.63
CA ARG A 172 10.26 22.73 -17.07
C ARG A 172 9.66 24.00 -17.63
N SER A 173 10.53 24.97 -17.87
CA SER A 173 10.27 26.12 -18.72
C SER A 173 9.89 25.64 -20.13
N SER A 174 8.67 25.93 -20.56
CA SER A 174 8.27 25.88 -21.97
C SER A 174 9.04 26.93 -22.76
N PRO A 175 9.62 26.61 -23.94
CA PRO A 175 9.96 27.64 -24.90
C PRO A 175 8.77 27.90 -25.84
N ASN A 176 8.37 29.17 -25.94
CA ASN A 176 7.67 29.80 -27.07
C ASN A 176 8.22 29.25 -28.41
N GLY A 177 7.52 29.13 -29.53
CA GLY A 177 6.39 29.91 -30.06
C GLY A 177 6.74 30.30 -31.51
N ALA A 178 5.90 29.85 -32.46
CA ALA A 178 5.66 30.36 -33.82
C ALA A 178 6.75 30.33 -34.94
N LYS A 179 6.22 30.05 -36.15
CA LYS A 179 6.76 30.10 -37.53
C LYS A 179 7.42 28.78 -37.98
N GLU A 180 7.00 28.12 -39.07
CA GLU A 180 6.78 28.65 -40.42
C GLU A 180 5.74 27.83 -41.21
N ALA A 181 5.03 28.53 -42.10
CA ALA A 181 4.21 27.95 -43.15
C ALA A 181 5.08 27.61 -44.37
N ALA A 182 4.86 26.44 -44.99
CA ALA A 182 4.66 26.28 -46.44
C ALA A 182 4.80 24.80 -46.88
N ALA A 183 3.80 24.37 -47.66
CA ALA A 183 3.89 23.47 -48.82
C ALA A 183 4.32 22.00 -48.61
N LEU A 184 3.41 21.05 -48.87
CA LEU A 184 3.23 20.48 -50.22
C LEU A 184 2.14 19.40 -50.24
N SER A 185 1.26 19.58 -51.21
CA SER A 185 0.36 18.60 -51.83
C SER A 185 1.03 17.28 -52.24
N ALA A 186 0.39 16.15 -51.96
CA ALA A 186 0.31 15.01 -52.88
C ALA A 186 -0.68 13.95 -52.37
N SER A 187 -1.72 13.72 -53.18
CA SER A 187 -2.57 12.52 -53.35
C SER A 187 -3.41 11.99 -52.19
#